data_AF-A0A928RPW8-F1
#
_entry.id   AF-A0A928RPW8-F1
#
_cell.length_a   1.000
_cell.length_b   1.000
_cell.length_c   1.000
_cell.angle_alpha   90.00
_cell.angle_beta   90.00
_cell.angle_gamma   90.00
#
_symmetry.space_group_name_H-M   'P 1'
#
loop_
_entity.id
_entity.type
_entity.pdbx_description
1 polymer ?
#
loop_
_entity_poly.entity_id
_entity_poly.type
_entity_poly.pdbx_seq_one_letter_code
_entity_poly.pdbx_strand_id
1 'polypeptide(L)'
;MNIWKDFEVCDLFAEIEECKKRGVSLKSAFLNHAKKYKRKANSVRNYYYLEVENLKKDGERCKKLNIDLSKHTKFHFKKFKKQDVELLMTDIEELTKTGLSVRSACLRLSNGNLTEMTRLQNKYQNLKKQKICEENKIIKFSQKQKLLTENEINSLFLGLVKLIKKTAVEEFLEKNREEKNSSALILKKVFLDLSKKEIQMAQLKEKYELLRIENENLKLSKQEALKEHLKKKNAQRLKNENI
;
A
#
# COMPACT_ATOMS: atom_id res chain seq x y z
N MET A 1 5.86 17.00 19.79
CA MET A 1 6.01 15.57 20.16
C MET A 1 4.90 14.79 19.47
N ASN A 2 5.22 13.79 18.63
CA ASN A 2 4.19 12.89 18.09
C ASN A 2 3.71 11.97 19.20
N ILE A 3 2.66 12.40 19.91
CA ILE A 3 2.01 11.63 20.96
C ILE A 3 1.41 10.37 20.31
N TRP A 4 1.76 9.20 20.84
CA TRP A 4 1.17 7.93 20.45
C TRP A 4 -0.19 7.80 21.10
N LYS A 5 -1.22 7.47 20.31
CA LYS A 5 -2.60 7.35 20.83
C LYS A 5 -2.82 5.93 21.35
N ASP A 6 -3.52 5.77 22.47
CA ASP A 6 -3.73 4.47 23.13
C ASP A 6 -4.24 3.38 22.17
N PHE A 7 -5.17 3.70 21.27
CA PHE A 7 -5.67 2.74 20.26
C PHE A 7 -4.59 2.27 19.28
N GLU A 8 -3.67 3.15 18.90
CA GLU A 8 -2.58 2.84 17.96
C GLU A 8 -1.55 1.93 18.62
N VAL A 9 -1.37 2.08 19.94
CA VAL A 9 -0.53 1.21 20.76
C VAL A 9 -1.18 -0.17 20.88
N CYS A 10 -2.47 -0.27 21.23
CA CYS A 10 -3.17 -1.56 21.27
C CYS A 10 -3.07 -2.31 19.94
N ASP A 11 -3.31 -1.62 18.82
CA ASP A 11 -3.23 -2.20 17.48
C ASP A 11 -1.82 -2.70 17.14
N LEU A 12 -0.77 -1.94 17.51
CA LEU A 12 0.63 -2.34 17.32
C LEU A 12 0.96 -3.64 18.05
N PHE A 13 0.55 -3.76 19.30
CA PHE A 13 0.82 -4.95 20.10
C PHE A 13 0.03 -6.16 19.58
N ALA A 14 -1.23 -5.96 19.21
CA ALA A 14 -2.06 -7.01 18.59
C ALA A 14 -1.46 -7.51 17.26
N GLU A 15 -1.01 -6.62 16.38
CA GLU A 15 -0.40 -6.98 15.10
C GLU A 15 0.92 -7.75 15.28
N ILE A 16 1.69 -7.41 16.32
CA ILE A 16 2.91 -8.13 16.70
C ILE A 16 2.58 -9.52 17.25
N GLU A 17 1.57 -9.66 18.11
CA GLU A 17 1.12 -10.96 18.60
C GLU A 17 0.65 -11.85 17.45
N GLU A 18 -0.11 -11.30 16.51
CA GLU A 18 -0.60 -12.03 15.35
C GLU A 18 0.53 -12.47 14.41
N CYS A 19 1.54 -11.61 14.20
CA CYS A 19 2.73 -11.98 13.44
C CYS A 19 3.53 -13.09 14.13
N LYS A 20 3.65 -13.07 15.47
CA LYS A 20 4.30 -14.14 16.24
C LYS A 20 3.55 -15.46 16.12
N LYS A 21 2.21 -15.44 16.24
CA LYS A 21 1.36 -16.62 16.04
C LYS A 21 1.53 -17.22 14.65
N ARG A 22 1.65 -16.37 13.63
CA ARG A 22 1.84 -16.78 12.22
C ARG A 22 3.30 -17.15 11.87
N GLY A 23 4.24 -17.01 12.80
CA GLY A 23 5.67 -17.28 12.56
C GLY A 23 6.34 -16.28 11.60
N VAL A 24 5.73 -15.11 11.38
CA VAL A 24 6.23 -14.09 10.45
C VAL A 24 7.18 -13.13 11.17
N SER A 25 8.17 -12.60 10.44
CA SER A 25 9.17 -11.68 11.01
C SER A 25 8.54 -10.43 11.65
N LEU A 26 9.04 -9.98 12.81
CA LEU A 26 8.58 -8.73 13.43
C LEU A 26 8.75 -7.49 12.53
N LYS A 27 9.68 -7.56 11.57
CA LYS A 27 9.91 -6.49 10.60
C LYS A 27 8.69 -6.22 9.74
N SER A 28 7.92 -7.24 9.35
CA SER A 28 6.69 -7.05 8.58
C SER A 28 5.60 -6.40 9.41
N ALA A 29 5.46 -6.80 10.69
CA ALA A 29 4.52 -6.17 11.63
C ALA A 29 4.77 -4.66 11.73
N PHE A 30 6.02 -4.25 11.96
CA PHE A 30 6.36 -2.83 12.04
C PHE A 30 6.14 -2.08 10.72
N LEU A 31 6.30 -2.73 9.57
CA LEU A 31 6.10 -2.12 8.26
C LEU A 31 4.61 -1.92 7.98
N ASN A 32 3.77 -2.90 8.32
CA ASN A 32 2.33 -2.84 8.12
C ASN A 32 1.70 -1.77 9.02
N HIS A 33 2.05 -1.77 10.31
CA HIS A 33 1.64 -0.73 11.25
C HIS A 33 2.06 0.67 10.78
N ALA A 34 3.31 0.80 10.33
CA ALA A 34 3.84 2.05 9.78
C ALA A 34 3.04 2.55 8.58
N LYS A 35 2.65 1.66 7.66
CA LYS A 35 1.80 2.01 6.51
C LYS A 35 0.41 2.44 6.96
N LYS A 36 -0.20 1.72 7.91
CA LYS A 36 -1.55 1.98 8.42
C LYS A 36 -1.66 3.36 9.07
N TYR A 37 -0.68 3.76 9.88
CA TYR A 37 -0.69 5.02 10.62
C TYR A 37 0.21 6.12 10.03
N LYS A 38 0.68 5.93 8.79
CA LYS A 38 1.60 6.87 8.09
C LYS A 38 2.83 7.25 8.93
N ARG A 39 3.38 6.29 9.68
CA ARG A 39 4.60 6.46 10.48
C ARG A 39 5.81 5.83 9.79
N LYS A 40 7.02 6.19 10.25
CA LYS A 40 8.25 5.51 9.80
C LYS A 40 8.40 4.19 10.55
N ALA A 41 8.67 3.09 9.82
CA ALA A 41 8.83 1.76 10.41
C ALA A 41 9.90 1.69 11.52
N ASN A 42 11.00 2.44 11.38
CA ASN A 42 12.02 2.52 12.43
C ASN A 42 11.51 3.21 13.71
N SER A 43 10.66 4.23 13.57
CA SER A 43 10.03 4.92 14.70
C SER A 43 9.03 4.00 15.42
N VAL A 44 8.25 3.21 14.68
CA VAL A 44 7.34 2.19 15.24
C VAL A 44 8.11 1.14 16.02
N ARG A 45 9.18 0.59 15.42
CA ARG A 45 10.06 -0.38 16.09
C ARG A 45 10.63 0.18 17.39
N ASN A 46 11.18 1.40 17.36
CA ASN A 46 11.80 2.02 18.53
C ASN A 46 10.77 2.28 19.64
N TYR A 47 9.59 2.76 19.25
CA TYR A 47 8.50 2.99 20.18
C TYR A 47 8.04 1.69 20.84
N TYR A 48 7.81 0.62 20.08
CA TYR A 48 7.41 -0.67 20.62
C TYR A 48 8.38 -1.16 21.72
N TYR A 49 9.70 -1.14 21.47
CA TYR A 49 10.66 -1.60 22.48
C TYR A 49 10.75 -0.69 23.71
N LEU A 50 10.52 0.62 23.54
CA LEU A 50 10.45 1.57 24.65
C LEU A 50 9.18 1.34 25.47
N GLU A 51 8.04 1.15 24.80
CA GLU A 51 6.75 0.93 25.43
C GLU A 51 6.73 -0.41 26.19
N VAL A 52 7.36 -1.47 25.67
CA VAL A 52 7.56 -2.72 26.42
C VAL A 52 8.34 -2.50 27.72
N GLU A 53 9.35 -1.62 27.73
CA GLU A 53 10.07 -1.27 28.98
C GLU A 53 9.24 -0.39 29.91
N ASN A 54 8.42 0.51 29.38
CA ASN A 54 7.53 1.37 30.16
C ASN A 54 6.41 0.56 30.81
N LEU A 55 5.74 -0.32 30.06
CA LEU A 55 4.67 -1.17 30.58
C LEU A 55 5.16 -2.18 31.63
N LYS A 56 6.44 -2.57 31.58
CA LYS A 56 7.06 -3.37 32.65
C LYS A 56 7.20 -2.60 33.97
N LYS A 57 7.34 -1.28 33.90
CA LYS A 57 7.47 -0.40 35.08
C LYS A 57 6.11 0.13 35.55
N ASP A 58 5.18 0.33 34.63
CA ASP A 58 3.86 0.92 34.86
C ASP A 58 2.75 -0.12 34.59
N GLY A 59 2.41 -0.87 35.64
CA GLY A 59 1.41 -1.94 35.59
C GLY A 59 -0.03 -1.45 35.43
N GLU A 60 -0.33 -0.20 35.80
CA GLU A 60 -1.68 0.38 35.67
C GLU A 60 -1.99 0.69 34.19
N ARG A 61 -1.01 1.22 33.46
CA ARG A 61 -1.12 1.43 32.01
C ARG A 61 -1.23 0.10 31.25
N CYS A 62 -0.56 -0.95 31.71
CA CYS A 62 -0.68 -2.30 31.16
C CYS A 62 -2.12 -2.83 31.27
N LYS A 63 -2.74 -2.70 32.44
CA LYS A 63 -4.13 -3.12 32.65
C LYS A 63 -5.11 -2.31 31.79
N LYS A 64 -4.89 -0.99 31.67
CA LYS A 64 -5.72 -0.11 30.84
C LYS A 64 -5.72 -0.50 29.36
N LEU A 65 -4.56 -0.93 28.83
CA LEU A 65 -4.42 -1.30 27.42
C LEU A 65 -4.69 -2.78 27.14
N ASN A 66 -4.90 -3.59 28.19
CA ASN A 66 -5.14 -5.05 28.12
C ASN A 66 -4.07 -5.80 27.29
N ILE A 67 -2.79 -5.46 27.49
CA ILE A 67 -1.66 -6.04 26.75
C ILE A 67 -1.01 -7.15 27.58
N ASP A 68 -0.75 -8.30 26.96
CA ASP A 68 -0.09 -9.43 27.61
C ASP A 68 1.44 -9.37 27.48
N LEU A 69 2.12 -8.80 28.48
CA LEU A 69 3.57 -8.62 28.46
C LEU A 69 4.37 -9.93 28.38
N SER A 70 3.79 -11.07 28.77
CA SER A 70 4.50 -12.36 28.73
C SER A 70 4.93 -12.72 27.30
N LYS A 71 4.14 -12.27 26.31
CA LYS A 71 4.40 -12.47 24.88
C LYS A 71 5.40 -11.47 24.31
N HIS A 72 5.82 -10.44 25.05
CA HIS A 72 6.66 -9.35 24.55
C HIS A 72 7.98 -9.26 25.33
N THR A 73 9.04 -9.83 24.75
CA THR A 73 10.39 -9.76 25.31
C THR A 73 11.31 -8.93 24.41
N LYS A 74 12.07 -8.04 25.05
CA LYS A 74 13.21 -7.36 24.43
C LYS A 74 14.43 -8.25 24.63
N PHE A 75 15.09 -8.62 23.55
CA PHE A 75 16.37 -9.32 23.63
C PHE A 75 17.43 -8.33 24.13
N HIS A 76 17.95 -8.54 25.34
CA HIS A 76 19.04 -7.73 25.86
C HIS A 76 20.36 -8.32 25.39
N PHE A 77 21.06 -7.60 24.51
CA PHE A 77 22.43 -7.95 24.17
C PHE A 77 23.32 -7.80 25.40
N LYS A 78 24.19 -8.79 25.66
CA LYS A 78 25.24 -8.68 26.67
C LYS A 78 26.10 -7.47 26.32
N LYS A 79 26.24 -6.52 27.24
CA LYS A 79 27.18 -5.39 27.04
C LYS A 79 28.60 -5.93 27.10
N PHE A 80 29.49 -5.42 26.25
CA PHE A 80 30.92 -5.73 26.35
C PHE A 80 31.50 -5.08 27.61
N LYS A 81 32.26 -5.83 28.40
CA LYS A 81 33.07 -5.25 29.49
C LYS A 81 34.27 -4.52 28.89
N LYS A 82 34.83 -3.54 29.60
CA LYS A 82 35.99 -2.78 29.10
C LYS A 82 37.20 -3.67 28.82
N GLN A 83 37.51 -4.61 29.71
CA GLN A 83 38.60 -5.58 29.55
C GLN A 83 38.40 -6.47 28.31
N ASP A 84 37.19 -7.02 28.13
CA ASP A 84 36.85 -7.82 26.94
C ASP A 84 37.03 -7.05 25.62
N VAL A 85 36.91 -5.72 25.66
CA VAL A 85 37.04 -4.86 24.47
C VAL A 85 38.49 -4.63 24.09
N GLU A 86 39.37 -4.42 25.07
CA GLU A 86 40.80 -4.21 24.82
C GLU A 86 41.43 -5.49 24.25
N LEU A 87 41.13 -6.65 24.85
CA LEU A 87 41.54 -7.95 24.34
C LEU A 87 41.02 -8.20 22.93
N LEU A 88 39.74 -7.88 22.67
CA LEU A 88 39.18 -8.02 21.32
C LEU A 88 39.93 -7.16 20.28
N MET A 89 40.35 -5.95 20.65
CA MET A 89 41.09 -5.08 19.74
C MET A 89 42.49 -5.64 19.45
N THR A 90 43.21 -6.10 20.48
CA THR A 90 44.55 -6.69 20.31
C THR A 90 44.48 -7.94 19.44
N ASP A 91 43.52 -8.84 19.71
CA ASP A 91 43.37 -10.09 18.96
C ASP A 91 43.07 -9.84 17.48
N ILE A 92 42.18 -8.88 17.19
CA ILE A 92 41.86 -8.52 15.80
C ILE A 92 43.08 -7.89 15.12
N GLU A 93 43.79 -6.97 15.79
CA GLU A 93 44.97 -6.32 15.25
C GLU A 93 46.09 -7.31 14.95
N GLU A 94 46.37 -8.26 15.85
CA GLU A 94 47.32 -9.35 15.65
C GLU A 94 46.95 -10.24 14.46
N LEU A 95 45.70 -10.68 14.37
CA LEU A 95 45.22 -11.46 13.23
C LEU A 95 45.33 -10.66 11.93
N THR A 96 45.06 -9.36 11.94
CA THR A 96 45.22 -8.54 10.73
C THR A 96 46.68 -8.36 10.31
N LYS A 97 47.64 -8.33 11.25
CA LYS A 97 49.08 -8.32 10.94
C LYS A 97 49.53 -9.58 10.21
N THR A 98 48.87 -10.72 10.46
CA THR A 98 49.12 -11.98 9.73
C THR A 98 48.53 -12.00 8.30
N GLY A 99 47.89 -10.91 7.85
CA GLY A 99 47.30 -10.79 6.51
C GLY A 99 45.82 -11.14 6.43
N LEU A 100 45.17 -11.48 7.55
CA LEU A 100 43.73 -11.75 7.58
C LEU A 100 42.92 -10.46 7.50
N SER A 101 41.81 -10.49 6.76
CA SER A 101 40.85 -9.39 6.80
C SER A 101 40.21 -9.26 8.18
N VAL A 102 39.81 -8.05 8.58
CA VAL A 102 39.07 -7.80 9.83
C VAL A 102 37.83 -8.71 9.94
N ARG A 103 37.14 -8.95 8.83
CA ARG A 103 35.96 -9.84 8.78
C ARG A 103 36.36 -11.29 9.08
N SER A 104 37.44 -11.78 8.48
CA SER A 104 37.98 -13.13 8.71
C SER A 104 38.45 -13.31 10.15
N ALA A 105 39.12 -12.30 10.71
CA ALA A 105 39.53 -12.28 12.12
C ALA A 105 38.33 -12.36 13.08
N CYS A 106 37.30 -11.54 12.86
CA CYS A 106 36.06 -11.59 13.64
C CYS A 106 35.33 -12.94 13.51
N LEU A 107 35.40 -13.59 12.34
CA LEU A 107 34.78 -14.89 12.12
C LEU A 107 35.49 -15.99 12.91
N ARG A 108 36.82 -15.93 12.97
CA ARG A 108 37.65 -16.84 13.77
C ARG A 108 37.39 -16.65 15.27
N LEU A 109 37.34 -15.40 15.75
CA LEU A 109 37.07 -15.08 17.16
C LEU A 109 35.64 -15.41 17.61
N SER A 110 34.70 -15.51 16.68
CA SER A 110 33.30 -15.87 16.95
C SER A 110 33.01 -17.37 16.77
N ASN A 111 34.04 -18.19 16.56
CA ASN A 111 33.92 -19.63 16.30
C ASN A 111 32.90 -19.95 15.19
N GLY A 112 32.87 -19.11 14.13
CA GLY A 112 31.96 -19.29 13.00
C GLY A 112 30.54 -18.76 13.20
N ASN A 113 30.19 -18.17 14.36
CA ASN A 113 28.87 -17.57 14.56
C ASN A 113 28.76 -16.21 13.85
N LEU A 114 27.96 -16.14 12.78
CA LEU A 114 27.78 -14.91 11.97
C LEU A 114 27.22 -13.72 12.77
N THR A 115 26.38 -13.97 13.78
CA THR A 115 25.75 -12.90 14.56
C THR A 115 26.77 -12.28 15.52
N GLU A 116 27.55 -13.12 16.20
CA GLU A 116 28.66 -12.66 17.04
C GLU A 116 29.76 -12.03 16.20
N MET A 117 30.14 -12.61 15.05
CA MET A 117 31.09 -12.01 14.10
C MET A 117 30.70 -10.57 13.75
N THR A 118 29.44 -10.34 13.36
CA THR A 118 28.95 -9.00 12.99
C THR A 118 29.00 -8.04 14.18
N ARG A 119 28.69 -8.54 15.38
CA ARG A 119 28.74 -7.79 16.63
C ARG A 119 30.19 -7.38 16.97
N LEU A 120 31.16 -8.29 16.86
CA LEU A 120 32.58 -8.02 17.04
C LEU A 120 33.10 -7.01 15.99
N GLN A 121 32.75 -7.21 14.72
CA GLN A 121 33.14 -6.32 13.63
C GLN A 121 32.63 -4.88 13.84
N ASN A 122 31.36 -4.73 14.22
CA ASN A 122 30.77 -3.41 14.51
C ASN A 122 31.44 -2.76 15.73
N LYS A 123 31.76 -3.54 16.76
CA LYS A 123 32.45 -3.05 17.95
C LYS A 123 33.85 -2.56 17.60
N TYR A 124 34.63 -3.33 16.83
CA TYR A 124 35.95 -2.95 16.35
C TYR A 124 35.93 -1.65 15.53
N GLN A 125 35.00 -1.53 14.56
CA GLN A 125 34.90 -0.31 13.74
C GLN A 125 34.58 0.94 14.56
N ASN A 126 33.67 0.83 15.54
CA ASN A 126 33.31 1.96 16.39
C ASN A 126 34.49 2.40 17.26
N LEU A 127 35.25 1.45 17.81
CA LEU A 127 36.44 1.74 18.61
C LEU A 127 37.56 2.36 17.78
N LYS A 128 37.79 1.83 16.57
CA LYS A 128 38.78 2.41 15.64
C LYS A 128 38.42 3.86 15.30
N LYS A 129 37.14 4.16 15.03
CA LYS A 129 36.66 5.53 14.83
C LYS A 129 36.88 6.40 16.06
N GLN A 130 36.57 5.89 17.26
CA GLN A 130 36.79 6.60 18.52
C GLN A 130 38.29 6.89 18.76
N LYS A 131 39.18 5.89 18.64
CA LYS A 131 40.63 6.07 18.75
C LYS A 131 41.15 7.12 17.76
N ILE A 132 40.73 7.06 16.50
CA ILE A 132 41.11 8.08 15.49
C ILE A 132 40.65 9.49 15.92
N CYS A 133 39.48 9.61 16.54
CA CYS A 133 38.96 10.87 17.07
C CYS A 133 39.58 11.29 18.42
N GLU A 134 40.15 10.38 19.19
CA GLU A 134 40.80 10.65 20.47
C GLU A 134 42.27 11.04 20.29
N GLU A 135 43.00 10.34 19.41
CA GLU A 135 44.37 10.66 18.99
C GLU A 135 44.44 12.01 18.28
N ASN A 136 43.35 12.39 17.58
CA ASN A 136 43.16 13.72 17.04
C ASN A 136 42.13 14.45 17.92
N LYS A 137 42.54 15.05 19.06
CA LYS A 137 41.72 15.96 19.92
C LYS A 137 41.26 17.23 19.19
N ILE A 138 40.76 17.08 17.98
CA ILE A 138 40.20 18.08 17.11
C ILE A 138 38.91 17.44 16.63
N ILE A 139 37.77 17.96 17.08
CA ILE A 139 36.54 17.84 16.32
C ILE A 139 36.86 18.52 14.99
N LYS A 140 37.29 17.75 13.98
CA LYS A 140 37.45 18.27 12.63
C LYS A 140 36.03 18.51 12.15
N PHE A 141 35.52 19.70 12.42
CA PHE A 141 34.42 20.26 11.64
C PHE A 141 35.00 20.40 10.23
N SER A 142 34.88 19.33 9.45
CA SER A 142 35.31 19.30 8.07
C SER A 142 34.33 20.17 7.28
N GLN A 143 34.47 21.49 7.40
CA GLN A 143 34.10 22.40 6.33
C GLN A 143 35.13 22.26 5.21
N LYS A 144 35.28 21.04 4.68
CA LYS A 144 35.71 20.93 3.30
C LYS A 144 34.50 21.36 2.50
N GLN A 145 34.51 22.60 2.02
CA GLN A 145 33.99 22.84 0.69
C GLN A 145 34.83 21.95 -0.23
N LYS A 146 34.49 20.66 -0.30
CA LYS A 146 35.08 19.78 -1.30
C LYS A 146 34.65 20.41 -2.62
N LEU A 147 35.60 20.94 -3.39
CA LEU A 147 35.35 21.15 -4.80
C LEU A 147 34.85 19.81 -5.32
N LEU A 148 33.61 19.78 -5.82
CA LEU A 148 33.03 18.54 -6.30
C LEU A 148 33.96 17.96 -7.35
N THR A 149 34.36 16.72 -7.12
CA THR A 149 35.10 15.98 -8.14
C THR A 149 34.21 15.80 -9.36
N GLU A 150 34.80 15.72 -10.54
CA GLU A 150 34.07 15.54 -11.81
C GLU A 150 33.14 14.30 -11.75
N ASN A 151 33.53 13.27 -11.01
CA ASN A 151 32.69 12.09 -10.73
C ASN A 151 31.47 12.40 -9.86
N GLU A 152 31.58 13.27 -8.86
CA GLU A 152 30.45 13.73 -8.05
C GLU A 152 29.50 14.59 -8.88
N ILE A 153 30.02 15.46 -9.76
CA ILE A 153 29.24 16.26 -10.72
C ILE A 153 28.48 15.34 -11.69
N ASN A 154 29.15 14.35 -12.27
CA ASN A 154 28.52 13.37 -13.17
C ASN A 154 27.44 12.55 -12.46
N SER A 155 27.66 12.19 -11.19
CA SER A 155 26.67 11.46 -10.39
C SER A 155 25.44 12.31 -10.07
N LEU A 156 25.64 13.59 -9.76
CA LEU A 156 24.56 14.56 -9.54
C LEU A 156 23.76 14.81 -10.81
N PHE A 157 24.43 15.01 -11.95
CA PHE A 157 23.79 15.18 -13.24
C PHE A 157 22.97 13.94 -13.62
N LEU A 158 23.53 12.74 -13.45
CA LEU A 158 22.80 11.49 -13.70
C LEU A 158 21.60 11.34 -12.76
N GLY A 159 21.73 11.78 -11.50
CA GLY A 159 20.63 11.85 -10.54
C GLY A 159 19.51 12.76 -11.01
N LEU A 160 19.84 13.98 -11.47
CA LEU A 160 18.89 14.94 -12.03
C LEU A 160 18.21 14.41 -13.29
N VAL A 161 18.97 13.86 -14.24
CA VAL A 161 18.42 13.27 -15.47
C VAL A 161 17.47 12.12 -15.16
N LYS A 162 17.83 11.25 -14.20
CA LYS A 162 16.94 10.18 -13.74
C LYS A 162 15.68 10.74 -13.09
N LEU A 163 15.79 11.81 -12.30
CA LEU A 163 14.66 12.45 -11.66
C LEU A 163 13.71 13.03 -12.71
N ILE A 164 14.22 13.82 -13.66
CA ILE A 164 13.43 14.42 -14.75
C ILE A 164 12.76 13.33 -15.58
N LYS A 165 13.49 12.27 -15.95
CA LYS A 165 12.93 11.14 -16.70
C LYS A 165 11.83 10.45 -15.90
N LYS A 166 12.02 10.27 -14.59
CA LYS A 166 11.01 9.66 -13.72
C LYS A 166 9.76 10.54 -13.62
N THR A 167 9.92 11.85 -13.41
CA THR A 167 8.80 12.80 -13.36
C THR A 167 8.02 12.81 -14.67
N ALA A 168 8.71 12.89 -15.82
CA ALA A 168 8.06 12.86 -17.13
C ALA A 168 7.28 11.55 -17.38
N VAL A 169 7.82 10.41 -16.92
CA VAL A 169 7.11 9.12 -17.00
C VAL A 169 5.90 9.09 -16.06
N GLU A 170 6.03 9.61 -14.84
CA GLU A 170 4.91 9.69 -13.89
C GLU A 170 3.78 10.59 -14.43
N GLU A 171 4.11 11.78 -14.95
CA GLU A 171 3.14 12.68 -15.59
C GLU A 171 2.46 12.04 -16.80
N PHE A 172 3.22 11.34 -17.66
CA PHE A 172 2.65 10.63 -18.81
C PHE A 172 1.68 9.53 -18.37
N LEU A 173 2.03 8.75 -17.35
CA LEU A 173 1.17 7.68 -16.83
C LEU A 173 -0.09 8.24 -16.17
N GLU A 174 0.03 9.36 -15.46
CA GLU A 174 -1.09 10.04 -14.82
C GLU A 174 -2.07 10.57 -15.87
N LYS A 175 -1.58 11.27 -16.90
CA LYS A 175 -2.40 11.74 -18.02
C LYS A 175 -3.11 10.59 -18.75
N ASN A 176 -2.41 9.49 -19.02
CA ASN A 176 -3.00 8.32 -19.67
C ASN A 176 -4.08 7.66 -18.79
N ARG A 177 -3.90 7.68 -17.46
CA ARG A 177 -4.92 7.20 -16.52
C ARG A 177 -6.16 8.11 -16.52
N GLU A 178 -5.97 9.43 -16.53
CA GLU A 178 -7.07 10.40 -16.61
C GLU A 178 -7.87 10.26 -17.90
N GLU A 179 -7.20 10.12 -19.04
CA GLU A 179 -7.84 9.88 -20.34
C GLU A 179 -8.65 8.58 -20.32
N LYS A 180 -8.09 7.48 -19.82
CA LYS A 180 -8.81 6.20 -19.66
C LYS A 180 -10.05 6.33 -18.77
N ASN A 181 -9.93 7.03 -17.64
CA ASN A 181 -11.04 7.24 -16.73
C ASN A 181 -12.15 8.09 -17.38
N SER A 182 -11.76 9.15 -18.10
CA SER A 182 -12.69 10.00 -18.85
C SER A 182 -13.42 9.19 -19.93
N SER A 183 -12.70 8.41 -20.74
CA SER A 183 -13.29 7.53 -21.74
C SER A 183 -14.23 6.49 -21.12
N ALA A 184 -13.87 5.90 -19.97
CA ALA A 184 -14.72 4.94 -19.26
C ALA A 184 -16.03 5.59 -18.76
N LEU A 185 -15.97 6.84 -18.26
CA LEU A 185 -17.15 7.58 -17.85
C LEU A 185 -18.07 7.90 -19.04
N ILE A 186 -17.50 8.30 -20.17
CA ILE A 186 -18.25 8.54 -21.41
C ILE A 186 -18.92 7.26 -21.86
N LEU A 187 -18.20 6.14 -21.89
CA LEU A 187 -18.76 4.84 -22.29
C LEU A 187 -19.92 4.41 -21.39
N LYS A 188 -19.78 4.61 -20.07
CA LYS A 188 -20.85 4.32 -19.11
C LYS A 188 -22.09 5.18 -19.36
N LYS A 189 -21.91 6.46 -19.68
CA LYS A 189 -23.01 7.36 -20.03
C LYS A 189 -23.72 6.90 -21.30
N VAL A 190 -22.97 6.57 -22.35
CA VAL A 190 -23.52 6.04 -23.61
C VAL A 190 -24.29 4.75 -23.37
N PHE A 191 -23.78 3.84 -22.55
CA PHE A 191 -24.46 2.59 -22.23
C PHE A 191 -25.80 2.81 -21.52
N LEU A 192 -25.85 3.73 -20.56
CA LEU A 192 -27.10 4.10 -19.87
C LEU A 192 -28.12 4.71 -20.83
N ASP A 193 -27.68 5.60 -21.73
CA ASP A 193 -28.56 6.21 -22.71
C ASP A 193 -29.05 5.18 -23.74
N LEU A 194 -28.21 4.23 -24.14
CA LEU A 194 -28.59 3.11 -25.00
C LEU A 194 -29.68 2.25 -24.33
N SER A 195 -29.48 1.87 -23.07
CA SER A 195 -30.47 1.09 -22.31
C SER A 195 -31.82 1.81 -22.19
N LYS A 196 -31.81 3.13 -21.96
CA LYS A 196 -33.04 3.93 -21.98
C LYS A 196 -33.73 3.90 -23.35
N LYS A 197 -32.95 3.98 -24.44
CA LYS A 197 -33.47 3.92 -25.80
C LYS A 197 -34.04 2.54 -26.14
N GLU A 198 -33.42 1.46 -25.66
CA GLU A 198 -33.95 0.11 -25.80
C GLU A 198 -35.30 -0.05 -25.10
N ILE A 199 -35.44 0.46 -23.88
CA ILE A 199 -36.73 0.45 -23.16
C ILE A 199 -37.78 1.27 -23.92
N GLN A 200 -37.43 2.46 -24.40
CA GLN A 200 -38.34 3.29 -25.20
C GLN A 200 -38.77 2.58 -26.48
N MET A 201 -37.84 1.91 -27.17
CA MET A 201 -38.15 1.13 -28.37
C MET A 201 -39.08 -0.04 -28.08
N ALA A 202 -38.89 -0.75 -26.97
CA ALA A 202 -39.77 -1.84 -26.55
C ALA A 202 -41.19 -1.34 -26.28
N GLN A 203 -41.33 -0.24 -25.54
CA GLN A 203 -42.63 0.40 -25.27
C GLN A 203 -43.31 0.89 -26.56
N LEU A 204 -42.56 1.47 -27.50
CA LEU A 204 -43.11 1.91 -28.78
C LEU A 204 -43.60 0.72 -29.62
N LYS A 205 -42.85 -0.39 -29.64
CA LYS A 205 -43.24 -1.62 -30.34
C LYS A 205 -44.53 -2.20 -29.76
N GLU A 206 -44.64 -2.26 -28.44
CA GLU A 206 -45.86 -2.72 -27.76
C GLU A 206 -47.07 -1.85 -28.11
N LYS A 207 -46.92 -0.52 -28.01
CA LYS A 207 -47.98 0.42 -28.41
C LYS A 207 -48.37 0.27 -29.88
N TYR A 208 -47.39 0.09 -30.77
CA TYR A 208 -47.64 -0.09 -32.20
C TYR A 208 -48.46 -1.36 -32.48
N GLU A 209 -48.14 -2.47 -31.82
CA GLU A 209 -48.93 -3.71 -31.99
C GLU A 209 -50.35 -3.58 -31.45
N LEU A 210 -50.55 -2.89 -30.32
CA LEU A 210 -51.89 -2.60 -29.81
C LEU A 210 -52.71 -1.78 -30.81
N LEU A 211 -52.15 -0.69 -31.34
CA LEU A 211 -52.81 0.14 -32.35
C LEU A 211 -53.08 -0.64 -33.64
N ARG A 212 -52.19 -1.57 -34.02
CA ARG A 212 -52.36 -2.40 -35.21
C ARG A 212 -53.58 -3.32 -35.05
N ILE A 213 -53.67 -4.03 -33.92
CA ILE A 213 -54.81 -4.91 -33.60
C ILE A 213 -56.11 -4.11 -33.57
N GLU A 214 -56.12 -2.95 -32.91
CA GLU A 214 -57.28 -2.07 -32.85
C GLU A 214 -57.74 -1.63 -34.25
N ASN A 215 -56.81 -1.22 -35.12
CA ASN A 215 -57.11 -0.85 -36.49
C ASN A 215 -57.64 -2.04 -37.33
N GLU A 216 -57.14 -3.25 -37.12
CA GLU A 216 -57.66 -4.46 -37.77
C GLU A 216 -59.10 -4.76 -37.31
N ASN A 217 -59.38 -4.65 -36.00
CA ASN A 217 -60.71 -4.81 -35.44
C ASN A 217 -61.70 -3.75 -35.96
N LEU A 218 -61.29 -2.48 -36.02
CA LEU A 218 -62.11 -1.41 -36.58
C LEU A 218 -62.42 -1.64 -38.06
N LYS A 219 -61.47 -2.16 -38.85
CA LYS A 219 -61.72 -2.53 -40.25
C LYS A 219 -62.75 -3.64 -40.36
N LEU A 220 -62.66 -4.68 -39.53
CA LEU A 220 -63.65 -5.77 -39.50
C LEU A 220 -65.04 -5.26 -39.12
N SER A 221 -65.15 -4.50 -38.03
CA SER A 221 -66.41 -3.90 -37.58
C SER A 221 -67.03 -3.01 -38.66
N LYS A 222 -66.22 -2.20 -39.36
CA LYS A 222 -66.68 -1.38 -40.49
C LYS A 222 -67.21 -2.23 -41.65
N GLN A 223 -66.55 -3.34 -41.97
CA GLN A 223 -67.02 -4.28 -43.00
C GLN A 223 -68.34 -4.95 -42.59
N GLU A 224 -68.50 -5.34 -41.33
CA GLU A 224 -69.73 -5.92 -40.80
C GLU A 224 -70.89 -4.92 -40.85
N ALA A 225 -70.68 -3.69 -40.39
CA ALA A 225 -71.68 -2.63 -40.47
C ALA A 225 -72.12 -2.34 -41.92
N LEU A 226 -71.18 -2.37 -42.88
CA LEU A 226 -71.49 -2.22 -44.30
C LEU A 226 -72.33 -3.40 -44.82
N LYS A 227 -72.00 -4.65 -44.45
CA LYS A 227 -72.80 -5.84 -44.79
C LYS A 227 -74.21 -5.76 -44.23
N GLU A 228 -74.36 -5.34 -42.97
CA GLU A 228 -75.68 -5.15 -42.36
C GLU A 228 -76.49 -4.07 -43.07
N HIS A 229 -75.87 -2.92 -43.38
CA HIS A 229 -76.53 -1.84 -44.09
C HIS A 229 -77.00 -2.30 -45.49
N LEU A 230 -76.17 -3.06 -46.21
CA LEU A 230 -76.55 -3.65 -47.49
C LEU A 230 -77.71 -4.65 -47.36
N LYS A 231 -77.70 -5.52 -46.33
CA LYS A 231 -78.81 -6.44 -46.05
C LYS A 231 -80.11 -5.69 -45.76
N LYS A 232 -80.07 -4.66 -44.90
CA LYS A 232 -81.24 -3.81 -44.57
C LYS A 232 -81.79 -3.12 -45.82
N LYS A 233 -80.92 -2.54 -46.65
CA LYS A 233 -81.29 -1.91 -47.93
C LYS A 233 -81.94 -2.89 -48.90
N ASN A 234 -81.41 -4.12 -49.01
CA ASN A 234 -81.99 -5.16 -49.86
C ASN A 234 -83.34 -5.66 -49.34
N ALA A 235 -83.48 -5.88 -48.03
CA ALA A 235 -84.76 -6.25 -47.42
C ALA A 235 -85.85 -5.17 -47.61
N GLN A 236 -85.46 -3.90 -47.59
CA GLN A 236 -86.37 -2.78 -47.84
C GLN A 236 -86.79 -2.68 -49.31
N ARG A 237 -85.89 -3.01 -50.26
CA ARG A 237 -86.25 -3.16 -51.68
C ARG A 237 -87.26 -4.29 -51.91
N LEU A 238 -87.01 -5.47 -51.34
CA LEU A 238 -87.93 -6.62 -51.43
C LEU A 238 -89.32 -6.36 -50.83
N LYS A 239 -89.41 -5.53 -49.78
CA LYS A 239 -90.71 -5.10 -49.23
C LYS A 239 -91.44 -4.11 -50.13
N ASN A 240 -90.71 -3.26 -50.86
CA ASN A 240 -91.29 -2.30 -51.79
C ASN A 240 -91.70 -2.93 -53.13
N GLU A 241 -91.19 -4.12 -53.47
CA GLU A 241 -91.55 -4.89 -54.68
C GLU A 241 -92.72 -5.86 -54.46
N ASN A 242 -93.21 -6.02 -53.23
CA ASN A 242 -94.32 -6.91 -52.86
C ASN A 242 -95.59 -6.15 -52.39
N ILE A 243 -95.75 -4.89 -52.82
CA ILE A 243 -96.94 -4.03 -52.68
C ILE A 243 -97.30 -3.55 -54.08
#